data_AF-A0A958AQJ4-F1
#
_entry.id   AF-A0A958AQJ4-F1
#
_cell.length_a   1.000
_cell.length_b   1.000
_cell.length_c   1.000
_cell.angle_alpha   90.00
_cell.angle_beta   90.00
_cell.angle_gamma   90.00
#
_symmetry.space_group_name_H-M   'P 1'
#
loop_
_entity.id
_entity.type
_entity.pdbx_description
1 polymer ?
#
loop_
_entity_poly.entity_id
_entity_poly.type
_entity_poly.pdbx_seq_one_letter_code
_entity_poly.pdbx_strand_id
1 'polypeptide(L)' 'MIQALVFIEAEPGRIQELVPELAEMRLASSVIKQVYAVTGRYDLIALIESPDIASLGD' A
#
# COMPACT_ATOMS: atom_id res chain seq x y z
N MET A 1 -13.79 10.53 3.97
CA MET A 1 -12.95 9.34 4.21
C MET A 1 -13.13 8.41 3.04
N ILE A 2 -12.04 8.14 2.32
CA ILE A 2 -11.99 7.32 1.13
C ILE A 2 -11.08 6.12 1.38
N GLN A 3 -11.36 5.03 0.67
CA GLN A 3 -10.52 3.84 0.65
C GLN A 3 -10.01 3.64 -0.77
N ALA A 4 -8.71 3.39 -0.90
CA ALA A 4 -8.08 3.11 -2.18
C ALA A 4 -7.33 1.78 -2.13
N LEU A 5 -7.37 1.06 -3.25
CA LEU A 5 -6.54 -0.12 -3.48
C LEU A 5 -5.42 0.30 -4.41
N VAL A 6 -4.19 0.25 -3.91
CA VAL A 6 -2.98 0.55 -4.68
C VAL A 6 -2.32 -0.75 -5.09
N PHE A 7 -2.12 -0.91 -6.39
CA PHE A 7 -1.44 -2.06 -6.99
C PHE A 7 0.03 -1.69 -7.22
N ILE A 8 0.93 -2.49 -6.70
CA ILE A 8 2.37 -2.20 -6.67
C ILE A 8 3.10 -3.32 -7.40
N GLU A 9 3.91 -2.95 -8.40
CA GLU A 9 4.91 -3.83 -9.00
C GLU A 9 6.22 -3.64 -8.23
N ALA A 10 6.82 -4.74 -7.78
CA ALA A 10 8.02 -4.74 -6.95
C ALA A 10 9.02 -5.78 -7.49
N GLU A 11 10.31 -5.57 -7.23
CA GLU A 11 11.30 -6.57 -7.59
C GLU A 11 11.09 -7.86 -6.78
N PRO A 12 11.17 -9.06 -7.40
CA PRO A 12 10.80 -10.32 -6.76
C PRO A 12 11.51 -10.60 -5.43
N GLY A 13 12.76 -10.14 -5.29
CA GLY A 13 13.56 -10.31 -4.07
C GLY A 13 13.14 -9.40 -2.91
N ARG A 14 12.40 -8.32 -3.17
CA ARG A 14 12.05 -7.29 -2.18
C ARG A 14 10.66 -7.43 -1.60
N ILE A 15 9.80 -8.27 -2.20
CA ILE A 15 8.40 -8.43 -1.79
C ILE A 15 8.28 -8.77 -0.30
N GLN A 16 9.11 -9.71 0.20
CA GLN A 16 9.05 -10.15 1.60
C GLN A 16 9.47 -9.06 2.59
N GLU A 17 10.33 -8.13 2.17
CA GLU A 17 10.79 -7.00 2.99
C GLU A 17 9.79 -5.84 2.94
N LEU A 18 9.18 -5.61 1.77
CA LEU A 18 8.23 -4.53 1.54
C LEU A 18 6.90 -4.73 2.27
N VAL A 19 6.42 -5.96 2.43
CA VAL A 19 5.16 -6.22 3.17
C VAL A 19 5.18 -5.66 4.60
N PRO A 20 6.15 -6.01 5.46
CA PRO A 20 6.21 -5.45 6.81
C PRO A 20 6.54 -3.95 6.81
N GLU A 21 7.43 -3.48 5.92
CA GLU A 21 7.77 -2.06 5.81
C GLU A 21 6.55 -1.19 5.48
N LEU A 22 5.75 -1.62 4.50
CA LEU A 22 4.54 -0.91 4.09
C LEU A 22 3.42 -1.03 5.14
N ALA A 23 3.34 -2.14 5.88
CA ALA A 23 2.35 -2.30 6.95
C ALA A 23 2.59 -1.34 8.13
N GLU A 24 3.86 -0.97 8.38
CA GLU A 24 4.24 -0.04 9.44
C GLU A 24 4.32 1.42 8.97
N MET A 25 4.19 1.67 7.66
CA MET A 25 4.32 3.01 7.08
C MET A 25 3.14 3.90 7.46
N ARG A 26 3.46 5.02 8.10
CA ARG A 26 2.52 6.12 8.33
C ARG A 26 2.73 7.17 7.25
N LEU A 27 1.74 7.33 6.39
CA LEU A 27 1.71 8.48 5.47
C LEU A 27 1.24 9.71 6.26
N ALA A 28 1.54 10.91 5.75
CA ALA A 28 1.31 12.15 6.49
C ALA A 28 -0.15 12.31 6.95
N SER A 29 -1.08 11.98 6.06
CA SER A 29 -2.54 12.06 6.29
C SER A 29 -3.28 10.77 5.96
N SER A 30 -2.58 9.74 5.47
CA SER A 30 -3.14 8.45 5.06
C SER A 30 -2.60 7.30 5.91
N VAL A 31 -3.38 6.22 6.02
CA VAL A 31 -2.99 5.04 6.80
C VAL A 31 -3.12 3.80 5.92
N ILE A 32 -2.02 3.06 5.78
CA ILE A 32 -2.05 1.73 5.19
C ILE A 32 -2.69 0.79 6.21
N LYS A 33 -3.87 0.25 5.87
CA LYS A 33 -4.61 -0.65 6.74
C LYS A 33 -4.13 -2.08 6.62
N GLN A 34 -3.90 -2.51 5.38
CA GLN A 34 -3.57 -3.89 5.03
C GLN A 34 -2.70 -3.91 3.78
N VAL A 35 -1.76 -4.85 3.74
CA VAL A 35 -0.91 -5.12 2.59
C VAL A 35 -0.97 -6.62 2.32
N TYR A 36 -1.17 -6.98 1.06
CA TYR A 36 -1.25 -8.35 0.60
C TYR A 36 -0.19 -8.59 -0.46
N ALA A 37 0.64 -9.61 -0.27
CA ALA A 37 1.38 -10.21 -1.36
C ALA A 37 0.44 -11.09 -2.17
N VAL A 38 0.37 -10.85 -3.47
CA VAL A 38 -0.58 -11.53 -4.36
C VAL A 38 0.14 -12.21 -5.51
N THR A 39 -0.50 -13.21 -6.08
CA THR A 39 -0.05 -13.83 -7.32
C THR A 39 -0.77 -13.18 -8.49
N GLY A 40 -0.02 -12.65 -9.47
CA GLY A 40 -0.63 -11.96 -10.61
C GLY A 40 0.33 -11.03 -11.35
N ARG A 41 -0.24 -10.03 -12.05
CA ARG A 41 0.52 -8.99 -12.75
C ARG A 41 1.25 -8.04 -11.80
N TYR A 42 0.66 -7.83 -10.62
CA TYR A 42 1.20 -7.02 -9.56
C TYR A 42 1.67 -7.94 -8.44
N ASP A 43 2.65 -7.47 -7.67
CA ASP A 43 3.28 -8.24 -6.61
C ASP A 43 2.61 -7.97 -5.26
N LEU A 44 2.14 -6.73 -5.05
CA LEU A 44 1.51 -6.30 -3.80
C LEU A 44 0.23 -5.50 -4.06
N ILE A 45 -0.72 -5.62 -3.14
CA ILE A 45 -1.92 -4.77 -3.06
C ILE A 45 -1.99 -4.16 -1.66
N ALA A 46 -2.06 -2.83 -1.59
CA ALA A 46 -2.22 -2.10 -0.34
C ALA A 46 -3.61 -1.46 -0.27
N LEU A 47 -4.29 -1.64 0.87
CA LEU A 47 -5.51 -0.93 1.23
C LEU A 47 -5.13 0.32 2.04
N ILE A 48 -5.40 1.48 1.45
CA ILE A 48 -5.10 2.78 2.06
C ILE A 48 -6.39 3.48 2.43
N GLU A 49 -6.46 3.98 3.65
CA GLU A 49 -7.53 4.87 4.12
C GLU A 49 -7.00 6.29 4.22
N SER A 50 -7.74 7.23 3.64
CA SER A 50 -7.36 8.64 3.59
C SER A 50 -8.59 9.54 3.83
N PRO A 51 -8.44 10.76 4.39
CA PRO A 51 -9.56 11.67 4.57
C PRO A 51 -10.19 12.09 3.24
N ASP A 52 -9.38 12.39 2.21
CA ASP A 52 -9.76 12.86 0.89
C ASP A 52 -8.75 12.44 -0.21
N ILE A 53 -9.06 12.73 -1.48
CA ILE A 53 -8.22 12.35 -2.63
C ILE A 53 -6.89 13.11 -2.64
N ALA A 54 -6.86 14.37 -2.19
CA ALA A 54 -5.63 15.16 -2.18
C ALA A 54 -4.59 14.54 -1.23
N SER A 55 -5.05 14.08 -0.07
CA SER A 55 -4.25 13.43 0.97
C SER A 55 -3.73 12.03 0.58
N LEU A 56 -4.14 11.48 -0.55
CA LEU A 56 -3.70 10.17 -1.03
C LEU A 56 -2.39 10.25 -1.85
N GLY A 57 -2.08 11.44 -2.38
CA GLY A 57 -0.88 11.70 -3.19
C GLY A 57 0.25 12.43 -2.45
N ASP A 58 -0.02 12.92 -1.23
CA ASP A 58 0.94 13.55 -0.31
C ASP A 58 1.64 12.52 0.59
#